data_AF-A0A7G7XDD6-F1
#
_entry.id   AF-A0A7G7XDD6-F1
#
_cell.length_a   1.000
_cell.length_b   1.000
_cell.length_c   1.000
_cell.angle_alpha   90.00
_cell.angle_beta   90.00
_cell.angle_gamma   90.00
#
_symmetry.space_group_name_H-M   'P 1'
#
loop_
_entity.id
_entity.type
_entity.pdbx_description
1 polymer ?
#
loop_
_entity_poly.entity_id
_entity_poly.type
_entity_poly.pdbx_seq_one_letter_code
_entity_poly.pdbx_strand_id
1 'polypeptide(L)'
;MSLIATDRAQPSMSALVSYLEHDPQPTIVLDTDYNIIAANTAYQRQFGVAGKPHVGAKCYRVSHQFAVPCDQAGEHCPMRKAHDSRVPERMLHIHHTPRGPEHVDVELRPIIGEAGTVVAYVERLSSVAVASVQPQQKGLVGRSPAFNEALSALQRAAPAPIPVLLQGESGTGKELFARALHDGSPRASGPLVVVDCTGLTETLLESELFGYEKGAFTGALQRKIGLAEAAHGGTLFLDEIGEVPLAMQVKLLRLIESGSFRPVGSLRTVHSDFRLVAATHKPLKEMVAAGSFRQDLYYRISAFPIRLPALRERSDDLPLLIDSLLRRLDPGVVPRVDPQALEQLQLYTYPGNIRELRNILERARLFSDDGVIRLQDLPAELRSPQPHAPVTRRRASKDLEQLAHALEVFDGSRSELAKALGLSERTLYRRLKALGL
;
A
#
# COMPACT_ATOMS: atom_id res chain seq x y z
N MET A 1 -12.68 12.27 60.80
CA MET A 1 -12.15 13.43 60.04
C MET A 1 -12.89 13.43 58.72
N SER A 2 -14.01 14.18 58.66
CA SER A 2 -14.87 14.24 57.47
C SER A 2 -14.10 14.89 56.32
N LEU A 3 -13.88 14.14 55.26
CA LEU A 3 -13.55 14.72 53.96
C LEU A 3 -14.79 15.49 53.51
N ILE A 4 -14.73 16.81 53.69
CA ILE A 4 -15.65 17.76 53.08
C ILE A 4 -15.58 17.50 51.57
N ALA A 5 -16.66 16.96 51.00
CA ALA A 5 -16.89 17.00 49.57
C ALA A 5 -17.05 18.48 49.20
N THR A 6 -15.95 19.13 48.83
CA THR A 6 -16.01 20.41 48.15
C THR A 6 -16.68 20.16 46.82
N ASP A 7 -17.81 20.83 46.64
CA ASP A 7 -18.56 21.00 45.40
C ASP A 7 -17.55 21.45 44.32
N ARG A 8 -16.96 20.50 43.60
CA ARG A 8 -15.99 20.79 42.55
C ARG A 8 -16.78 21.33 41.37
N ALA A 9 -16.86 22.65 41.28
CA ALA A 9 -17.37 23.33 40.09
C ALA A 9 -16.79 22.65 38.85
N GLN A 10 -17.66 22.21 37.95
CA GLN A 10 -17.23 21.59 36.69
C GLN A 10 -16.30 22.58 35.97
N PRO A 11 -15.15 22.12 35.44
CA PRO A 11 -14.23 22.99 34.73
C PRO A 11 -14.98 23.72 33.61
N SER A 12 -14.81 25.03 33.53
CA SER A 12 -15.44 25.83 32.49
C SER A 12 -14.93 25.43 31.10
N MET A 13 -15.71 25.70 30.06
CA MET A 13 -15.27 25.51 28.67
C MET A 13 -13.95 26.24 28.37
N SER A 14 -13.70 27.39 29.01
CA SER A 14 -12.43 28.11 28.90
C SER A 14 -11.24 27.34 29.50
N ALA A 15 -11.42 26.56 30.56
CA ALA A 15 -10.38 25.72 31.13
C ALA A 15 -10.04 24.54 30.20
N LEU A 16 -11.05 23.94 29.55
CA LEU A 16 -10.84 22.91 28.53
C LEU A 16 -10.05 23.47 27.33
N VAL A 17 -10.46 24.61 26.78
CA VAL A 17 -9.71 25.25 25.68
C VAL A 17 -8.27 25.53 26.09
N SER A 18 -8.04 26.11 27.28
CA SER A 18 -6.69 26.36 27.80
C SER A 18 -5.86 25.08 27.96
N TYR A 19 -6.48 23.95 28.28
CA TYR A 19 -5.79 22.66 28.34
C TYR A 19 -5.39 22.18 26.93
N LEU A 20 -6.30 22.27 25.94
CA LEU A 20 -6.03 21.86 24.56
C LEU A 20 -4.88 22.65 23.89
N GLU A 21 -4.64 23.90 24.31
CA GLU A 21 -3.51 24.71 23.80
C GLU A 21 -2.14 24.11 24.14
N HIS A 22 -2.06 23.19 25.11
CA HIS A 22 -0.80 22.49 25.41
C HIS A 22 -0.49 21.37 24.42
N ASP A 23 -1.46 20.91 23.63
CA ASP A 23 -1.21 19.98 22.54
C ASP A 23 -0.77 20.77 21.28
N PRO A 24 0.45 20.55 20.77
CA PRO A 24 0.92 21.24 19.57
C PRO A 24 0.18 20.78 18.30
N GLN A 25 -0.55 19.64 18.35
CA GLN A 25 -1.31 19.14 17.23
C GLN A 25 -2.72 19.76 17.17
N PRO A 26 -3.29 19.91 15.96
CA PRO A 26 -4.70 20.25 15.78
C PRO A 26 -5.61 19.35 16.61
N THR A 27 -6.31 19.95 17.57
CA THR A 27 -7.16 19.21 18.50
C THR A 27 -8.50 19.90 18.68
N ILE A 28 -9.58 19.11 18.66
CA ILE A 28 -10.93 19.54 18.98
C ILE A 28 -11.57 18.64 20.03
N VAL A 29 -12.61 19.15 20.69
CA VAL A 29 -13.47 18.35 21.56
C VAL A 29 -14.85 18.26 20.93
N LEU A 30 -15.37 17.05 20.85
CA LEU A 30 -16.71 16.75 20.36
C LEU A 30 -17.61 16.32 21.51
N ASP A 31 -18.87 16.74 21.51
CA ASP A 31 -19.88 16.08 22.34
C ASP A 31 -20.41 14.79 21.68
N THR A 32 -21.28 14.07 22.38
CA THR A 32 -21.90 12.82 21.87
C THR A 32 -22.83 13.04 20.68
N ASP A 33 -23.21 14.30 20.42
CA ASP A 33 -24.04 14.70 19.30
C ASP A 33 -23.22 15.27 18.13
N TYR A 34 -21.91 15.00 18.06
CA TYR A 34 -21.02 15.45 16.97
C TYR A 34 -20.77 16.97 16.93
N ASN A 35 -21.18 17.75 17.93
CA ASN A 35 -20.88 19.18 17.96
C ASN A 35 -19.44 19.40 18.38
N ILE A 36 -18.73 20.28 17.67
CA ILE A 36 -17.42 20.78 18.08
C ILE A 36 -17.64 21.76 19.23
N ILE A 37 -17.30 21.39 20.45
CA ILE A 37 -17.49 22.23 21.64
C ILE A 37 -16.23 23.03 22.00
N ALA A 38 -15.05 22.56 21.60
CA ALA A 38 -13.78 23.28 21.78
C ALA A 38 -12.80 22.96 20.65
N ALA A 39 -11.87 23.86 20.39
CA ALA A 39 -10.77 23.68 19.43
C ALA A 39 -9.56 24.49 19.89
N ASN A 40 -8.35 23.96 19.69
CA ASN A 40 -7.13 24.72 19.95
C ASN A 40 -6.71 25.61 18.76
N THR A 41 -5.75 26.49 18.99
CA THR A 41 -5.19 27.39 17.98
C THR A 41 -4.61 26.62 16.78
N ALA A 42 -3.98 25.46 17.01
CA ALA A 42 -3.42 24.64 15.94
C ALA A 42 -4.50 24.15 14.97
N TYR A 43 -5.66 23.72 15.47
CA TYR A 43 -6.81 23.36 14.65
C TYR A 43 -7.32 24.54 13.83
N GLN A 44 -7.50 25.70 14.46
CA GLN A 44 -7.99 26.90 13.79
C GLN A 44 -7.08 27.33 12.63
N ARG A 45 -5.76 27.24 12.82
CA ARG A 45 -4.78 27.60 11.78
C ARG A 45 -4.78 26.64 10.59
N GLN A 46 -4.95 25.35 10.83
CA GLN A 46 -4.80 24.33 9.79
C GLN A 46 -6.12 23.95 9.11
N PHE A 47 -7.22 23.88 9.88
CA PHE A 47 -8.52 23.40 9.44
C PHE A 47 -9.61 24.49 9.46
N GLY A 48 -9.40 25.60 10.16
CA GLY A 48 -10.36 26.70 10.23
C GLY A 48 -10.47 27.48 8.92
N VAL A 49 -11.69 27.89 8.57
CA VAL A 49 -11.95 28.79 7.45
C VAL A 49 -12.33 30.17 7.99
N ALA A 50 -11.65 31.22 7.53
CA ALA A 50 -11.91 32.58 7.97
C ALA A 50 -13.39 32.96 7.79
N GLY A 51 -13.99 33.55 8.84
CA GLY A 51 -15.41 33.96 8.84
C GLY A 51 -16.42 32.82 8.97
N LYS A 52 -15.99 31.56 9.07
CA LYS A 52 -16.89 30.42 9.32
C LYS A 52 -16.67 29.86 10.74
N PRO A 53 -17.67 29.94 11.63
CA PRO A 53 -17.55 29.34 12.95
C PRO A 53 -17.49 27.81 12.84
N HIS A 54 -16.57 27.20 13.59
CA HIS A 54 -16.43 25.74 13.71
C HIS A 54 -16.92 25.23 15.07
N VAL A 55 -16.66 25.98 16.15
CA VAL A 55 -17.26 25.71 17.46
C VAL A 55 -18.78 25.92 17.39
N GLY A 56 -19.54 24.99 17.94
CA GLY A 56 -21.00 24.91 17.86
C GLY A 56 -21.53 24.25 16.58
N ALA A 57 -20.68 23.98 15.59
CA ALA A 57 -21.05 23.26 14.37
C ALA A 57 -20.81 21.76 14.50
N LYS A 58 -21.47 20.98 13.64
CA LYS A 58 -21.29 19.52 13.57
C LYS A 58 -19.97 19.18 12.87
N CYS A 59 -19.19 18.25 13.40
CA CYS A 59 -17.88 17.86 12.84
C CYS A 59 -18.00 17.40 11.37
N TYR A 60 -19.01 16.59 11.04
CA TYR A 60 -19.24 16.10 9.67
C TYR A 60 -19.60 17.22 8.68
N ARG A 61 -20.15 18.36 9.13
CA ARG A 61 -20.39 19.54 8.28
C ARG A 61 -19.12 20.34 8.04
N VAL A 62 -18.31 20.50 9.09
CA VAL A 62 -17.07 21.29 9.03
C VAL A 62 -15.98 20.55 8.26
N SER A 63 -15.74 19.28 8.62
CA SER A 63 -14.63 18.49 8.10
C SER A 63 -14.95 17.77 6.81
N HIS A 64 -16.19 17.27 6.63
CA HIS A 64 -16.55 16.43 5.47
C HIS A 64 -17.58 17.08 4.54
N GLN A 65 -18.17 18.22 4.93
CA GLN A 65 -19.26 18.88 4.19
C GLN A 65 -20.52 18.02 4.01
N PHE A 66 -20.73 17.03 4.89
CA PHE A 66 -21.92 16.18 4.88
C PHE A 66 -23.10 16.82 5.59
N ALA A 67 -24.31 16.42 5.19
CA ALA A 67 -25.55 16.80 5.86
C ALA A 67 -25.84 15.92 7.10
N VAL A 68 -25.28 14.72 7.13
CA VAL A 68 -25.45 13.65 8.13
C VAL A 68 -24.09 13.14 8.62
N PRO A 69 -24.01 12.42 9.76
CA PRO A 69 -22.79 11.77 10.22
C PRO A 69 -22.12 10.89 9.15
N CYS A 70 -20.79 10.76 9.22
CA CYS A 70 -19.99 10.13 8.16
C CYS A 70 -20.41 8.67 7.88
N ASP A 71 -20.81 7.92 8.92
CA ASP A 71 -21.32 6.53 8.79
C ASP A 71 -22.64 6.44 8.03
N GLN A 72 -23.45 7.49 8.06
CA GLN A 72 -24.68 7.60 7.27
C GLN A 72 -24.41 8.12 5.85
N ALA A 73 -23.27 8.78 5.63
CA ALA A 73 -22.81 9.25 4.32
C ALA A 73 -21.99 8.19 3.54
N GLY A 74 -21.81 6.99 4.11
CA GLY A 74 -21.06 5.90 3.49
C GLY A 74 -19.55 5.89 3.80
N GLU A 75 -19.09 6.75 4.72
CA GLU A 75 -17.73 6.76 5.24
C GLU A 75 -17.65 6.12 6.62
N HIS A 76 -16.46 5.74 7.08
CA HIS A 76 -16.32 5.22 8.44
C HIS A 76 -16.17 6.39 9.43
N CYS A 77 -16.98 6.41 10.50
CA CYS A 77 -16.86 7.39 11.59
C CYS A 77 -16.20 6.74 12.83
N PRO A 78 -15.17 7.35 13.44
CA PRO A 78 -14.46 6.77 14.57
C PRO A 78 -15.29 6.88 15.87
N MET A 79 -16.25 7.82 15.94
CA MET A 79 -17.04 8.08 17.15
C MET A 79 -17.86 6.88 17.60
N ARG A 80 -18.50 6.15 16.67
CA ARG A 80 -19.32 5.00 17.03
C ARG A 80 -18.48 3.86 17.62
N LYS A 81 -17.35 3.54 16.99
CA LYS A 81 -16.42 2.53 17.52
C LYS A 81 -15.86 2.95 18.88
N ALA A 82 -15.42 4.20 19.02
CA ALA A 82 -14.87 4.71 20.28
C ALA A 82 -15.92 4.78 21.39
N HIS A 83 -17.19 5.03 21.05
CA HIS A 83 -18.31 4.98 21.98
C HIS A 83 -18.47 3.57 22.57
N ASP A 84 -18.52 2.57 21.69
CA ASP A 84 -18.80 1.19 22.07
C ASP A 84 -17.59 0.54 22.77
N SER A 85 -16.39 0.80 22.26
CA SER A 85 -15.13 0.23 22.76
C SER A 85 -14.59 0.94 24.00
N ARG A 86 -14.96 2.22 24.20
CA ARG A 86 -14.46 3.11 25.26
C ARG A 86 -12.92 3.26 25.28
N VAL A 87 -12.27 2.96 24.16
CA VAL A 87 -10.83 3.12 23.97
C VAL A 87 -10.55 4.06 22.80
N PRO A 88 -9.31 4.60 22.69
CA PRO A 88 -8.93 5.41 21.54
C PRO A 88 -9.10 4.67 20.22
N GLU A 89 -9.74 5.31 19.25
CA GLU A 89 -9.87 4.84 17.88
C GLU A 89 -9.08 5.73 16.94
N ARG A 90 -8.47 5.14 15.90
CA ARG A 90 -7.69 5.91 14.93
C ARG A 90 -7.91 5.42 13.51
N MET A 91 -8.17 6.36 12.62
CA MET A 91 -8.58 6.10 11.24
C MET A 91 -8.20 7.26 10.33
N LEU A 92 -7.97 6.94 9.06
CA LEU A 92 -7.72 7.94 8.03
C LEU A 92 -9.04 8.42 7.41
N HIS A 93 -9.23 9.73 7.38
CA HIS A 93 -10.33 10.41 6.71
C HIS A 93 -9.83 11.27 5.54
N ILE A 94 -10.77 11.69 4.72
CA ILE A 94 -10.57 12.78 3.76
C ILE A 94 -11.30 14.00 4.31
N HIS A 95 -10.56 15.01 4.77
CA HIS A 95 -11.16 16.25 5.26
C HIS A 95 -11.04 17.35 4.20
N HIS A 96 -12.08 18.17 4.08
CA HIS A 96 -12.10 19.38 3.27
C HIS A 96 -11.49 20.53 4.07
N THR A 97 -10.22 20.82 3.81
CA THR A 97 -9.49 21.89 4.50
C THR A 97 -9.47 23.17 3.64
N PRO A 98 -8.98 24.30 4.17
CA PRO A 98 -8.77 25.51 3.36
C PRO A 98 -7.85 25.29 2.15
N ARG A 99 -7.02 24.24 2.15
CA ARG A 99 -6.12 23.86 1.05
C ARG A 99 -6.78 22.91 0.03
N GLY A 100 -8.02 22.49 0.30
CA GLY A 100 -8.73 21.45 -0.45
C GLY A 100 -8.85 20.14 0.34
N PRO A 101 -9.44 19.10 -0.27
CA PRO A 101 -9.49 17.77 0.32
C PRO A 101 -8.08 17.22 0.55
N GLU A 102 -7.83 16.66 1.72
CA GLU A 102 -6.57 16.02 2.10
C GLU A 102 -6.81 14.81 2.98
N HIS A 103 -5.86 13.86 2.97
CA HIS A 103 -5.83 12.76 3.92
C HIS A 103 -5.50 13.31 5.31
N VAL A 104 -6.35 12.99 6.28
CA VAL A 104 -6.17 13.37 7.68
C VAL A 104 -6.28 12.14 8.54
N ASP A 105 -5.25 11.87 9.30
CA ASP A 105 -5.27 10.84 10.32
C ASP A 105 -5.95 11.41 11.57
N VAL A 106 -7.03 10.76 11.97
CA VAL A 106 -7.92 11.17 13.06
C VAL A 106 -7.75 10.17 14.19
N GLU A 107 -7.26 10.64 15.34
CA GLU A 107 -7.25 9.89 16.59
C GLU A 107 -8.33 10.45 17.52
N LEU A 108 -9.32 9.64 17.82
CA LEU A 108 -10.45 9.99 18.67
C LEU A 108 -10.37 9.26 20.00
N ARG A 109 -10.35 10.01 21.11
CA ARG A 109 -10.27 9.50 22.48
C ARG A 109 -11.56 9.80 23.24
N PRO A 110 -12.31 8.80 23.72
CA PRO A 110 -13.52 9.06 24.50
C PRO A 110 -13.16 9.64 25.87
N ILE A 111 -13.90 10.66 26.29
CA ILE A 111 -13.89 11.20 27.65
C ILE A 111 -14.95 10.45 28.44
N ILE A 112 -14.52 9.77 29.49
CA ILE A 112 -15.38 8.93 30.34
C ILE A 112 -15.80 9.73 31.57
N GLY A 113 -17.11 9.85 31.78
CA GLY A 113 -17.68 10.48 32.97
C GLY A 113 -17.64 9.57 34.20
N GLU A 114 -18.06 10.10 35.35
CA GLU A 114 -18.05 9.38 36.64
C GLU A 114 -18.85 8.07 36.63
N ALA A 115 -19.93 8.02 35.84
CA ALA A 115 -20.77 6.83 35.67
C ALA A 115 -20.19 5.79 34.69
N GLY A 116 -18.98 5.99 34.17
CA GLY A 116 -18.36 5.10 33.16
C GLY A 116 -18.96 5.25 31.76
N THR A 117 -19.78 6.27 31.52
CA THR A 117 -20.38 6.60 30.23
C THR A 117 -19.50 7.55 29.44
N VAL A 118 -19.51 7.45 28.11
CA VAL A 118 -18.83 8.41 27.25
C VAL A 118 -19.63 9.72 27.27
N VAL A 119 -18.97 10.84 27.60
CA VAL A 119 -19.61 12.16 27.71
C VAL A 119 -19.14 13.15 26.64
N ALA A 120 -17.97 12.91 26.06
CA ALA A 120 -17.38 13.71 25.00
C ALA A 120 -16.21 12.94 24.36
N TYR A 121 -15.54 13.53 23.38
CA TYR A 121 -14.37 12.98 22.72
C TYR A 121 -13.32 14.07 22.52
N VAL A 122 -12.05 13.71 22.68
CA VAL A 122 -10.93 14.53 22.20
C VAL A 122 -10.52 13.96 20.85
N GLU A 123 -10.62 14.76 19.80
CA GLU A 123 -10.18 14.41 18.45
C GLU A 123 -8.88 15.13 18.13
N ARG A 124 -7.83 14.37 17.81
CA ARG A 124 -6.55 14.89 17.32
C ARG A 124 -6.40 14.58 15.85
N LEU A 125 -5.99 15.59 15.09
CA LEU A 125 -5.90 15.53 13.65
C LEU A 125 -4.46 15.74 13.19
N SER A 126 -4.01 14.90 12.27
CA SER A 126 -2.69 15.02 11.63
C SER A 126 -2.83 14.92 10.12
N SER A 127 -2.49 15.99 9.39
CA SER A 127 -2.48 15.94 7.92
C SER A 127 -1.43 14.94 7.42
N VAL A 128 -1.82 14.09 6.47
CA VAL A 128 -0.97 13.06 5.89
C VAL A 128 -0.46 13.52 4.54
N ALA A 129 0.74 14.08 4.51
CA ALA A 129 1.33 14.68 3.31
C ALA A 129 1.93 13.67 2.31
N VAL A 130 2.13 12.41 2.70
CA VAL A 130 2.79 11.40 1.86
C VAL A 130 1.90 10.87 0.72
N ALA A 131 0.60 11.19 0.77
CA ALA A 131 -0.38 10.79 -0.24
C ALA A 131 -1.35 11.93 -0.54
N SER A 132 -1.88 11.96 -1.76
CA SER A 132 -2.85 12.97 -2.19
C SER A 132 -4.18 12.33 -2.63
N VAL A 133 -5.27 13.01 -2.31
CA VAL A 133 -6.61 12.75 -2.84
C VAL A 133 -6.89 13.52 -4.13
N GLN A 134 -5.93 14.35 -4.55
CA GLN A 134 -5.93 15.12 -5.77
C GLN A 134 -4.82 14.67 -6.72
N PRO A 135 -4.98 14.89 -8.04
CA PRO A 135 -3.96 14.56 -9.02
C PRO A 135 -2.63 15.30 -8.73
N GLN A 136 -1.53 14.57 -8.64
CA GLN A 136 -0.21 15.13 -8.39
C GLN A 136 0.90 14.44 -9.20
N GLN A 137 2.02 15.14 -9.42
CA GLN A 137 3.14 14.65 -10.23
C GLN A 137 4.08 13.70 -9.48
N LYS A 138 4.03 13.64 -8.15
CA LYS A 138 4.92 12.79 -7.34
C LYS A 138 4.15 12.18 -6.18
N GLY A 139 4.65 11.09 -5.62
CA GLY A 139 4.08 10.47 -4.42
C GLY A 139 2.87 9.57 -4.65
N LEU A 140 2.25 9.15 -3.55
CA LEU A 140 1.10 8.25 -3.54
C LEU A 140 -0.19 9.01 -3.86
N VAL A 141 -1.12 8.38 -4.57
CA VAL A 141 -2.39 9.00 -4.94
C VAL A 141 -3.51 7.99 -4.77
N GLY A 142 -4.62 8.41 -4.16
CA GLY A 142 -5.78 7.56 -3.92
C GLY A 142 -6.72 8.12 -2.85
N ARG A 143 -7.94 7.61 -2.85
CA ARG A 143 -9.01 7.92 -1.89
C ARG A 143 -9.90 6.70 -1.56
N SER A 144 -9.74 5.58 -2.26
CA SER A 144 -10.51 4.36 -2.01
C SER A 144 -10.27 3.80 -0.60
N PRO A 145 -11.26 3.10 -0.01
CA PRO A 145 -11.11 2.51 1.32
C PRO A 145 -9.89 1.58 1.43
N ALA A 146 -9.66 0.71 0.45
CA ALA A 146 -8.53 -0.21 0.45
C ALA A 146 -7.17 0.50 0.40
N PHE A 147 -7.08 1.63 -0.32
CA PHE A 147 -5.87 2.46 -0.30
C PHE A 147 -5.68 3.17 1.04
N ASN A 148 -6.75 3.70 1.63
CA ASN A 148 -6.70 4.38 2.93
C ASN A 148 -6.31 3.43 4.06
N GLU A 149 -6.71 2.15 4.01
CA GLU A 149 -6.25 1.11 4.94
C GLU A 149 -4.72 0.91 4.87
N ALA A 150 -4.18 0.73 3.66
CA ALA A 150 -2.74 0.59 3.47
C ALA A 150 -1.97 1.86 3.91
N LEU A 151 -2.52 3.03 3.63
CA LEU A 151 -1.95 4.32 4.02
C LEU A 151 -2.00 4.53 5.54
N SER A 152 -3.08 4.13 6.22
CA SER A 152 -3.19 4.17 7.68
C SER A 152 -2.15 3.26 8.34
N ALA A 153 -1.96 2.05 7.81
CA ALA A 153 -0.92 1.13 8.28
C ALA A 153 0.49 1.73 8.08
N LEU A 154 0.73 2.39 6.94
CA LEU A 154 1.98 3.11 6.68
C LEU A 154 2.21 4.23 7.71
N GLN A 155 1.20 5.05 8.01
CA GLN A 155 1.33 6.15 8.98
C GLN A 155 1.67 5.65 10.39
N ARG A 156 1.15 4.48 10.78
CA ARG A 156 1.50 3.84 12.06
C ARG A 156 2.93 3.29 12.07
N ALA A 157 3.36 2.71 10.95
CA ALA A 157 4.66 2.05 10.85
C ALA A 157 5.83 3.02 10.60
N ALA A 158 5.58 4.15 9.93
CA ALA A 158 6.60 5.13 9.55
C ALA A 158 7.44 5.64 10.75
N PRO A 159 6.86 6.11 11.87
CA PRO A 159 7.64 6.59 13.02
C PRO A 159 8.32 5.46 13.81
N ALA A 160 7.92 4.20 13.62
CA ALA A 160 8.43 3.06 14.38
C ALA A 160 9.68 2.45 13.71
N PRO A 161 10.70 2.04 14.49
CA PRO A 161 11.91 1.39 13.97
C PRO A 161 11.68 -0.08 13.56
N ILE A 162 10.43 -0.57 13.62
CA ILE A 162 10.09 -1.96 13.33
C ILE A 162 10.30 -2.29 11.85
N PRO A 163 10.74 -3.52 11.52
CA PRO A 163 10.74 -4.01 10.14
C PRO A 163 9.34 -4.00 9.53
N VAL A 164 9.22 -3.55 8.28
CA VAL A 164 7.95 -3.52 7.54
C VAL A 164 8.03 -4.43 6.33
N LEU A 165 7.01 -5.27 6.14
CA LEU A 165 6.87 -6.13 4.97
C LEU A 165 5.71 -5.63 4.08
N LEU A 166 6.04 -5.08 2.92
CA LEU A 166 5.09 -4.66 1.89
C LEU A 166 4.70 -5.87 1.03
N GLN A 167 3.42 -6.25 1.06
CA GLN A 167 2.90 -7.39 0.33
C GLN A 167 1.89 -6.94 -0.72
N GLY A 168 2.09 -7.31 -1.97
CA GLY A 168 1.14 -7.01 -3.02
C GLY A 168 1.66 -7.39 -4.39
N GLU A 169 0.75 -7.48 -5.34
CA GLU A 169 1.05 -7.82 -6.72
C GLU A 169 2.11 -6.89 -7.33
N SER A 170 2.77 -7.36 -8.39
CA SER A 170 3.72 -6.53 -9.12
C SER A 170 3.00 -5.31 -9.73
N GLY A 171 3.65 -4.14 -9.66
CA GLY A 171 3.10 -2.90 -10.22
C GLY A 171 2.09 -2.17 -9.32
N THR A 172 1.89 -2.56 -8.06
CA THR A 172 1.01 -1.86 -7.09
C THR A 172 1.64 -0.61 -6.45
N GLY A 173 2.95 -0.38 -6.66
CA GLY A 173 3.65 0.80 -6.14
C GLY A 173 4.40 0.58 -4.82
N LYS A 174 4.90 -0.64 -4.56
CA LYS A 174 5.69 -0.98 -3.35
C LYS A 174 6.88 -0.04 -3.11
N GLU A 175 7.60 0.35 -4.15
CA GLU A 175 8.69 1.34 -4.04
C GLU A 175 8.24 2.71 -3.50
N LEU A 176 7.07 3.20 -3.94
CA LEU A 176 6.52 4.48 -3.45
C LEU A 176 6.11 4.36 -1.98
N PHE A 177 5.56 3.22 -1.56
CA PHE A 177 5.26 2.94 -0.16
C PHE A 177 6.54 2.85 0.68
N ALA A 178 7.60 2.20 0.19
CA ALA A 178 8.90 2.12 0.86
C ALA A 178 9.52 3.51 1.04
N ARG A 179 9.45 4.36 0.02
CA ARG A 179 9.89 5.76 0.10
C ARG A 179 9.07 6.57 1.11
N ALA A 180 7.75 6.47 1.07
CA ALA A 180 6.88 7.15 2.04
C ALA A 180 7.11 6.66 3.48
N LEU A 181 7.41 5.36 3.68
CA LEU A 181 7.82 4.82 4.98
C LEU A 181 9.16 5.41 5.46
N HIS A 182 10.11 5.63 4.56
CA HIS A 182 11.41 6.24 4.88
C HIS A 182 11.25 7.73 5.22
N ASP A 183 10.58 8.49 4.35
CA ASP A 183 10.36 9.92 4.48
C ASP A 183 9.57 10.27 5.76
N GLY A 184 8.65 9.40 6.19
CA GLY A 184 7.89 9.54 7.43
C GLY A 184 8.55 8.99 8.69
N SER A 185 9.81 8.53 8.60
CA SER A 185 10.53 7.93 9.73
C SER A 185 11.54 8.88 10.39
N PRO A 186 12.01 8.58 11.61
CA PRO A 186 13.12 9.32 12.23
C PRO A 186 14.43 9.26 11.44
N ARG A 187 14.52 8.41 10.40
CA ARG A 187 15.70 8.22 9.54
C ARG A 187 15.56 8.85 8.15
N ALA A 188 14.57 9.74 7.95
CA ALA A 188 14.31 10.41 6.68
C ALA A 188 15.48 11.26 6.16
N SER A 189 16.39 11.71 7.03
CA SER A 189 17.62 12.42 6.64
C SER A 189 18.76 11.48 6.22
N GLY A 190 18.64 10.19 6.52
CA GLY A 190 19.62 9.17 6.13
C GLY A 190 19.37 8.63 4.72
N PRO A 191 20.22 7.72 4.23
CA PRO A 191 20.04 7.14 2.90
C PRO A 191 18.85 6.17 2.84
N LEU A 192 18.14 6.16 1.71
CA LEU A 192 17.26 5.07 1.31
C LEU A 192 17.99 4.21 0.28
N VAL A 193 18.53 3.07 0.72
CA VAL A 193 19.26 2.15 -0.16
C VAL A 193 18.32 1.05 -0.63
N VAL A 194 18.15 0.94 -1.95
CA VAL A 194 17.28 -0.05 -2.58
C VAL A 194 18.12 -1.23 -3.08
N VAL A 195 17.67 -2.44 -2.78
CA VAL A 195 18.26 -3.69 -3.27
C VAL A 195 17.15 -4.47 -3.99
N ASP A 196 17.28 -4.57 -5.30
CA ASP A 196 16.44 -5.46 -6.11
C ASP A 196 16.99 -6.88 -6.03
N CYS A 197 16.21 -7.81 -5.48
CA CYS A 197 16.62 -9.21 -5.32
C CYS A 197 16.29 -10.08 -6.55
N THR A 198 15.71 -9.52 -7.62
CA THR A 198 15.27 -10.28 -8.78
C THR A 198 16.43 -10.76 -9.66
N GLY A 199 16.41 -12.03 -10.06
CA GLY A 199 17.29 -12.57 -11.10
C GLY A 199 18.80 -12.57 -10.80
N LEU A 200 19.21 -12.19 -9.59
CA LEU A 200 20.62 -12.18 -9.18
C LEU A 200 21.07 -13.59 -8.80
N THR A 201 22.28 -13.95 -9.22
CA THR A 201 22.94 -15.15 -8.70
C THR A 201 23.29 -14.96 -7.23
N GLU A 202 23.44 -16.07 -6.50
CA GLU A 202 23.83 -16.05 -5.08
C GLU A 202 25.08 -15.20 -4.84
N THR A 203 26.12 -15.38 -5.67
CA THR A 203 27.39 -14.67 -5.52
C THR A 203 27.28 -13.18 -5.83
N LEU A 204 26.49 -12.80 -6.84
CA LEU A 204 26.28 -11.40 -7.18
C LEU A 204 25.51 -10.70 -6.07
N LEU A 205 24.40 -11.29 -5.60
CA LEU A 205 23.63 -10.75 -4.48
C LEU A 205 24.49 -10.61 -3.22
N GLU A 206 25.34 -11.59 -2.91
CA GLU A 206 26.27 -11.51 -1.78
C GLU A 206 27.23 -10.32 -1.92
N SER A 207 27.85 -10.18 -3.08
CA SER A 207 28.85 -9.14 -3.35
C SER A 207 28.25 -7.73 -3.39
N GLU A 208 27.01 -7.57 -3.87
CA GLU A 208 26.29 -6.29 -3.84
C GLU A 208 25.86 -5.94 -2.42
N LEU A 209 25.25 -6.88 -1.69
CA LEU A 209 24.68 -6.61 -0.38
C LEU A 209 25.76 -6.37 0.68
N PHE A 210 26.80 -7.20 0.70
CA PHE A 210 27.84 -7.19 1.74
C PHE A 210 29.16 -6.57 1.30
N GLY A 211 29.35 -6.30 0.00
CA GLY A 211 30.61 -5.81 -0.51
C GLY A 211 31.70 -6.88 -0.50
N TYR A 212 32.90 -6.50 -0.92
CA TYR A 212 34.04 -7.40 -0.99
C TYR A 212 35.37 -6.68 -0.82
N GLU A 213 36.38 -7.41 -0.35
CA GLU A 213 37.76 -6.93 -0.25
C GLU A 213 38.54 -7.18 -1.55
N LYS A 214 39.64 -6.44 -1.72
CA LYS A 214 40.57 -6.67 -2.82
C LYS A 214 41.07 -8.12 -2.77
N GLY A 215 41.00 -8.83 -3.90
CA GLY A 215 41.44 -10.22 -4.02
C GLY A 215 40.44 -11.28 -3.53
N ALA A 216 39.20 -10.91 -3.20
CA ALA A 216 38.16 -11.85 -2.78
C ALA A 216 37.79 -12.90 -3.85
N PHE A 217 37.90 -12.53 -5.14
CA PHE A 217 37.70 -13.40 -6.30
C PHE A 217 38.45 -12.84 -7.52
N THR A 218 38.52 -13.62 -8.60
CA THR A 218 39.14 -13.18 -9.87
C THR A 218 38.41 -11.96 -10.43
N GLY A 219 39.10 -10.82 -10.49
CA GLY A 219 38.53 -9.54 -10.93
C GLY A 219 38.23 -8.54 -9.79
N ALA A 220 38.37 -8.94 -8.52
CA ALA A 220 38.25 -8.04 -7.37
C ALA A 220 39.50 -7.15 -7.20
N LEU A 221 39.69 -6.18 -8.11
CA LEU A 221 40.87 -5.30 -8.16
C LEU A 221 40.90 -4.26 -7.03
N GLN A 222 39.74 -3.90 -6.49
CA GLN A 222 39.56 -2.90 -5.44
C GLN A 222 38.49 -3.36 -4.44
N ARG A 223 38.49 -2.79 -3.23
CA ARG A 223 37.42 -2.99 -2.24
C ARG A 223 36.12 -2.34 -2.76
N LYS A 224 34.99 -3.01 -2.59
CA LYS A 224 33.65 -2.46 -2.83
C LYS A 224 32.86 -2.42 -1.51
N ILE A 225 32.28 -1.27 -1.20
CA ILE A 225 31.36 -1.09 -0.08
C ILE A 225 30.03 -1.75 -0.43
N GLY A 226 29.48 -2.57 0.48
CA GLY A 226 28.20 -3.23 0.30
C GLY A 226 27.00 -2.30 0.52
N LEU A 227 25.87 -2.63 -0.08
CA LEU A 227 24.62 -1.87 0.07
C LEU A 227 24.13 -1.84 1.53
N ALA A 228 24.39 -2.89 2.31
CA ALA A 228 24.09 -2.90 3.73
C ALA A 228 24.91 -1.86 4.52
N GLU A 229 26.20 -1.68 4.20
CA GLU A 229 27.06 -0.64 4.79
C GLU A 229 26.57 0.76 4.38
N ALA A 230 26.22 0.93 3.10
CA ALA A 230 25.72 2.19 2.55
C ALA A 230 24.37 2.63 3.17
N ALA A 231 23.60 1.70 3.72
CA ALA A 231 22.32 1.97 4.37
C ALA A 231 22.45 2.43 5.84
N HIS A 232 23.67 2.48 6.38
CA HIS A 232 23.92 2.87 7.77
C HIS A 232 23.31 4.24 8.09
N GLY A 233 22.59 4.33 9.23
CA GLY A 233 21.86 5.54 9.65
C GLY A 233 20.57 5.80 8.87
N GLY A 234 20.24 4.95 7.88
CA GLY A 234 19.12 5.13 6.97
C GLY A 234 18.16 3.95 6.94
N THR A 235 17.67 3.62 5.76
CA THR A 235 16.72 2.53 5.49
C THR A 235 17.26 1.64 4.37
N LEU A 236 17.27 0.33 4.62
CA LEU A 236 17.54 -0.70 3.61
C LEU A 236 16.20 -1.23 3.11
N PHE A 237 15.93 -1.02 1.82
CA PHE A 237 14.74 -1.54 1.14
C PHE A 237 15.11 -2.74 0.29
N LEU A 238 14.61 -3.92 0.66
CA LEU A 238 14.79 -5.17 -0.08
C LEU A 238 13.54 -5.44 -0.93
N ASP A 239 13.60 -5.12 -2.23
CA ASP A 239 12.52 -5.45 -3.15
C ASP A 239 12.62 -6.89 -3.64
N GLU A 240 11.46 -7.51 -3.81
CA GLU A 240 11.28 -8.91 -4.14
C GLU A 240 12.07 -9.89 -3.25
N ILE A 241 11.95 -9.74 -1.92
CA ILE A 241 12.63 -10.58 -0.93
C ILE A 241 12.36 -12.09 -1.10
N GLY A 242 11.23 -12.47 -1.71
CA GLY A 242 10.90 -13.85 -2.06
C GLY A 242 11.75 -14.45 -3.20
N GLU A 243 12.64 -13.67 -3.83
CA GLU A 243 13.62 -14.17 -4.80
C GLU A 243 14.98 -14.49 -4.17
N VAL A 244 15.20 -14.15 -2.89
CA VAL A 244 16.50 -14.37 -2.25
C VAL A 244 16.78 -15.89 -2.12
N PRO A 245 17.92 -16.37 -2.66
CA PRO A 245 18.33 -17.77 -2.53
C PRO A 245 18.42 -18.23 -1.07
N LEU A 246 18.05 -19.49 -0.81
CA LEU A 246 17.96 -20.05 0.55
C LEU A 246 19.28 -19.91 1.34
N ALA A 247 20.42 -20.06 0.69
CA ALA A 247 21.74 -19.90 1.30
C ALA A 247 22.00 -18.45 1.77
N MET A 248 21.52 -17.47 1.03
CA MET A 248 21.63 -16.04 1.38
C MET A 248 20.71 -15.63 2.51
N GLN A 249 19.58 -16.32 2.69
CA GLN A 249 18.62 -16.04 3.76
C GLN A 249 19.27 -16.14 5.17
N VAL A 250 20.25 -17.03 5.35
CA VAL A 250 20.99 -17.15 6.63
C VAL A 250 21.87 -15.93 6.90
N LYS A 251 22.59 -15.44 5.88
CA LYS A 251 23.45 -14.26 6.01
C LYS A 251 22.60 -13.00 6.20
N LEU A 252 21.47 -12.93 5.50
CA LEU A 252 20.53 -11.83 5.63
C LEU A 252 19.87 -11.80 7.01
N LEU A 253 19.50 -12.95 7.56
CA LEU A 253 18.97 -13.04 8.93
C LEU A 253 19.96 -12.45 9.95
N ARG A 254 21.24 -12.83 9.86
CA ARG A 254 22.31 -12.27 10.73
C ARG A 254 22.41 -10.75 10.58
N LEU A 255 22.40 -10.25 9.35
CA LEU A 255 22.42 -8.80 9.10
C LEU A 255 21.24 -8.09 9.79
N ILE A 256 20.03 -8.66 9.74
CA ILE A 256 18.81 -8.05 10.27
C ILE A 256 18.70 -8.18 11.81
N GLU A 257 19.24 -9.25 12.39
CA GLU A 257 19.17 -9.48 13.83
C GLU A 257 20.24 -8.70 14.60
N SER A 258 21.49 -8.77 14.15
CA SER A 258 22.63 -8.19 14.88
C SER A 258 23.24 -6.96 14.21
N GLY A 259 22.72 -6.53 13.07
CA GLY A 259 23.31 -5.44 12.28
C GLY A 259 24.68 -5.79 11.68
N SER A 260 25.13 -7.04 11.80
CA SER A 260 26.53 -7.41 11.52
C SER A 260 26.66 -8.33 10.32
N PHE A 261 27.68 -8.10 9.50
CA PHE A 261 28.01 -8.94 8.35
C PHE A 261 29.52 -8.93 8.07
N ARG A 262 29.97 -9.76 7.13
CA ARG A 262 31.36 -9.77 6.67
C ARG A 262 31.38 -9.56 5.15
N PRO A 263 32.16 -8.59 4.65
CA PRO A 263 32.43 -8.50 3.22
C PRO A 263 33.06 -9.78 2.70
N VAL A 264 32.79 -10.12 1.43
CA VAL A 264 33.37 -11.31 0.80
C VAL A 264 34.90 -11.21 0.82
N GLY A 265 35.56 -12.27 1.27
CA GLY A 265 37.02 -12.31 1.43
C GLY A 265 37.56 -11.61 2.68
N SER A 266 36.70 -11.04 3.54
CA SER A 266 37.10 -10.39 4.79
C SER A 266 36.87 -11.28 6.01
N LEU A 267 37.80 -11.24 6.96
CA LEU A 267 37.63 -11.82 8.30
C LEU A 267 37.03 -10.81 9.29
N ARG A 268 36.99 -9.52 8.92
CA ARG A 268 36.50 -8.44 9.78
C ARG A 268 34.99 -8.35 9.69
N THR A 269 34.36 -8.21 10.85
CA THR A 269 32.91 -7.98 10.95
C THR A 269 32.64 -6.49 10.85
N VAL A 270 31.71 -6.12 9.98
CA VAL A 270 31.20 -4.76 9.80
C VAL A 270 29.82 -4.69 10.47
N HIS A 271 29.51 -3.54 11.06
CA HIS A 271 28.21 -3.28 11.68
C HIS A 271 27.49 -2.16 10.94
N SER A 272 26.23 -2.36 10.61
CA SER A 272 25.35 -1.36 10.01
C SER A 272 24.03 -1.30 10.78
N ASP A 273 23.67 -0.09 11.20
CA ASP A 273 22.37 0.18 11.80
C ASP A 273 21.47 0.81 10.73
N PHE A 274 20.47 0.07 10.26
CA PHE A 274 19.50 0.51 9.26
C PHE A 274 18.08 0.08 9.67
N ARG A 275 17.07 0.81 9.23
CA ARG A 275 15.68 0.34 9.29
C ARG A 275 15.41 -0.59 8.10
N LEU A 276 14.77 -1.72 8.33
CA LEU A 276 14.42 -2.67 7.27
C LEU A 276 13.03 -2.39 6.71
N VAL A 277 12.93 -2.28 5.39
CA VAL A 277 11.67 -2.43 4.64
C VAL A 277 11.89 -3.54 3.63
N ALA A 278 10.99 -4.52 3.58
CA ALA A 278 11.03 -5.61 2.60
C ALA A 278 9.76 -5.57 1.76
N ALA A 279 9.84 -6.01 0.50
CA ALA A 279 8.69 -6.10 -0.39
C ALA A 279 8.67 -7.42 -1.15
N THR A 280 7.48 -7.94 -1.43
CA THR A 280 7.33 -9.09 -2.35
C THR A 280 5.91 -9.23 -2.86
N HIS A 281 5.77 -9.86 -4.04
CA HIS A 281 4.51 -10.38 -4.54
C HIS A 281 4.28 -11.87 -4.24
N LYS A 282 5.29 -12.60 -3.75
CA LYS A 282 5.19 -14.04 -3.48
C LYS A 282 4.49 -14.36 -2.15
N PRO A 283 3.80 -15.50 -2.05
CA PRO A 283 3.15 -15.93 -0.82
C PRO A 283 4.19 -16.54 0.16
N LEU A 284 4.91 -15.69 0.91
CA LEU A 284 6.00 -16.15 1.80
C LEU A 284 5.57 -17.23 2.80
N LYS A 285 4.34 -17.17 3.33
CA LYS A 285 3.81 -18.21 4.24
C LYS A 285 3.76 -19.59 3.59
N GLU A 286 3.35 -19.66 2.32
CA GLU A 286 3.34 -20.90 1.55
C GLU A 286 4.75 -21.37 1.21
N MET A 287 5.65 -20.44 0.90
CA MET A 287 7.07 -20.75 0.66
C MET A 287 7.77 -21.31 1.90
N VAL A 288 7.41 -20.82 3.10
CA VAL A 288 7.88 -21.37 4.37
C VAL A 288 7.39 -22.80 4.54
N ALA A 289 6.10 -23.07 4.30
CA ALA A 289 5.54 -24.41 4.36
C ALA A 289 6.20 -25.37 3.34
N ALA A 290 6.60 -24.86 2.18
CA ALA A 290 7.30 -25.60 1.14
C ALA A 290 8.82 -25.72 1.36
N GLY A 291 9.39 -25.09 2.40
CA GLY A 291 10.82 -25.10 2.70
C GLY A 291 11.69 -24.26 1.76
N SER A 292 11.08 -23.47 0.86
CA SER A 292 11.80 -22.57 -0.06
C SER A 292 12.08 -21.18 0.53
N PHE A 293 11.54 -20.90 1.72
CA PHE A 293 11.85 -19.72 2.53
C PHE A 293 11.99 -20.11 4.00
N ARG A 294 12.96 -19.54 4.71
CA ARG A 294 13.19 -19.88 6.11
C ARG A 294 12.15 -19.23 7.02
N GLN A 295 11.67 -20.02 7.98
CA GLN A 295 10.69 -19.58 8.96
C GLN A 295 11.20 -18.46 9.88
N ASP A 296 12.47 -18.55 10.30
CA ASP A 296 13.11 -17.54 11.17
C ASP A 296 13.20 -16.16 10.50
N LEU A 297 13.69 -16.12 9.26
CA LEU A 297 13.73 -14.91 8.45
C LEU A 297 12.32 -14.34 8.22
N TYR A 298 11.34 -15.20 7.93
CA TYR A 298 9.95 -14.76 7.73
C TYR A 298 9.42 -14.00 8.95
N TYR A 299 9.56 -14.55 10.15
CA TYR A 299 9.09 -13.87 11.36
C TYR A 299 9.85 -12.58 11.64
N ARG A 300 11.14 -12.51 11.30
CA ARG A 300 11.94 -11.30 11.51
C ARG A 300 11.55 -10.16 10.57
N ILE A 301 11.24 -10.46 9.30
CA ILE A 301 10.86 -9.42 8.32
C ILE A 301 9.38 -9.08 8.36
N SER A 302 8.52 -10.03 8.75
CA SER A 302 7.06 -9.88 8.79
C SER A 302 6.56 -9.29 10.12
N ALA A 303 7.39 -8.52 10.82
CA ALA A 303 7.02 -7.89 12.09
C ALA A 303 5.82 -6.94 11.94
N PHE A 304 5.75 -6.20 10.83
CA PHE A 304 4.60 -5.37 10.47
C PHE A 304 4.26 -5.51 8.98
N PRO A 305 3.33 -6.41 8.61
CA PRO A 305 2.93 -6.58 7.22
C PRO A 305 1.94 -5.48 6.80
N ILE A 306 2.16 -4.89 5.61
CA ILE A 306 1.24 -3.96 4.97
C ILE A 306 0.84 -4.55 3.62
N ARG A 307 -0.45 -4.88 3.47
CA ARG A 307 -1.01 -5.31 2.18
C ARG A 307 -1.27 -4.09 1.31
N LEU A 308 -0.70 -4.08 0.11
CA LEU A 308 -1.01 -3.11 -0.93
C LEU A 308 -2.14 -3.67 -1.81
N PRO A 309 -3.25 -2.93 -1.98
CA PRO A 309 -4.35 -3.40 -2.81
C PRO A 309 -3.96 -3.45 -4.28
N ALA A 310 -4.46 -4.47 -4.98
CA ALA A 310 -4.40 -4.49 -6.44
C ALA A 310 -5.28 -3.38 -7.03
N LEU A 311 -5.03 -2.94 -8.25
CA LEU A 311 -5.75 -1.82 -8.88
C LEU A 311 -7.26 -2.10 -8.99
N ARG A 312 -7.64 -3.36 -9.25
CA ARG A 312 -9.04 -3.82 -9.25
C ARG A 312 -9.74 -3.73 -7.88
N GLU A 313 -8.99 -3.70 -6.78
CA GLU A 313 -9.52 -3.54 -5.42
C GLU A 313 -9.71 -2.06 -5.05
N ARG A 314 -9.30 -1.15 -5.95
CA ARG A 314 -9.37 0.31 -5.80
C ARG A 314 -9.75 1.00 -7.11
N SER A 315 -10.69 0.43 -7.87
CA SER A 315 -11.17 0.96 -9.15
C SER A 315 -11.69 2.40 -9.05
N ASP A 316 -12.22 2.80 -7.89
CA ASP A 316 -12.70 4.17 -7.64
C ASP A 316 -11.58 5.23 -7.70
N ASP A 317 -10.32 4.79 -7.56
CA ASP A 317 -9.15 5.64 -7.72
C ASP A 317 -8.70 5.78 -9.17
N LEU A 318 -9.25 4.99 -10.10
CA LEU A 318 -8.75 4.93 -11.48
C LEU A 318 -8.78 6.30 -12.19
N PRO A 319 -9.86 7.10 -12.14
CA PRO A 319 -9.87 8.42 -12.79
C PRO A 319 -8.79 9.35 -12.23
N LEU A 320 -8.60 9.31 -10.91
CA LEU A 320 -7.60 10.10 -10.21
C LEU A 320 -6.16 9.65 -10.55
N LEU A 321 -5.94 8.33 -10.64
CA LEU A 321 -4.66 7.75 -11.04
C LEU A 321 -4.33 8.06 -12.49
N ILE A 322 -5.31 8.01 -13.40
CA ILE A 322 -5.13 8.36 -14.82
C ILE A 322 -4.65 9.80 -14.96
N ASP A 323 -5.34 10.77 -14.35
CA ASP A 323 -4.93 12.18 -14.40
C ASP A 323 -3.54 12.38 -13.78
N SER A 324 -3.27 11.75 -12.62
CA SER A 324 -1.94 11.81 -12.00
C SER A 324 -0.84 11.24 -12.89
N LEU A 325 -1.07 10.11 -13.56
CA LEU A 325 -0.10 9.48 -14.46
C LEU A 325 0.12 10.31 -15.72
N LEU A 326 -0.93 10.86 -16.33
CA LEU A 326 -0.81 11.72 -17.51
C LEU A 326 0.00 12.99 -17.21
N ARG A 327 -0.23 13.62 -16.05
CA ARG A 327 0.58 14.75 -15.55
C ARG A 327 2.05 14.43 -15.32
N ARG A 328 2.39 13.15 -15.06
CA ARG A 328 3.77 12.69 -14.89
C ARG A 328 4.46 12.44 -16.23
N LEU A 329 3.69 12.06 -17.24
CA LEU A 329 4.20 11.78 -18.58
C LEU A 329 4.43 13.07 -19.38
N ASP A 330 3.64 14.11 -19.13
CA ASP A 330 3.81 15.44 -19.73
C ASP A 330 3.68 16.57 -18.69
N PRO A 331 4.75 17.33 -18.40
CA PRO A 331 4.64 18.55 -17.62
C PRO A 331 4.01 19.72 -18.40
N GLY A 332 3.82 19.60 -19.72
CA GLY A 332 3.15 20.57 -20.58
C GLY A 332 1.63 20.40 -20.61
N VAL A 333 1.07 20.10 -21.79
CA VAL A 333 -0.39 19.95 -21.96
C VAL A 333 -0.79 18.54 -21.56
N VAL A 334 -1.45 18.42 -20.42
CA VAL A 334 -1.96 17.13 -19.92
C VAL A 334 -3.07 16.63 -20.86
N PRO A 335 -2.92 15.45 -21.50
CA PRO A 335 -3.96 14.90 -22.34
C PRO A 335 -5.25 14.66 -21.55
N ARG A 336 -6.39 14.87 -22.18
CA ARG A 336 -7.70 14.50 -21.63
C ARG A 336 -8.04 13.09 -22.08
N VAL A 337 -8.82 12.37 -21.28
CA VAL A 337 -9.38 11.07 -21.66
C VAL A 337 -10.85 11.26 -21.99
N ASP A 338 -11.26 10.82 -23.18
CA ASP A 338 -12.66 10.83 -23.59
C ASP A 338 -13.52 9.96 -22.66
N PRO A 339 -14.77 10.33 -22.35
CA PRO A 339 -15.63 9.56 -21.46
C PRO A 339 -15.78 8.07 -21.85
N GLN A 340 -15.86 7.74 -23.13
CA GLN A 340 -15.96 6.34 -23.59
C GLN A 340 -14.66 5.57 -23.33
N ALA A 341 -13.52 6.22 -23.54
CA ALA A 341 -12.22 5.62 -23.23
C ALA A 341 -12.06 5.40 -21.73
N LEU A 342 -12.50 6.35 -20.91
CA LEU A 342 -12.46 6.25 -19.45
C LEU A 342 -13.32 5.10 -18.93
N GLU A 343 -14.53 4.91 -19.48
CA GLU A 343 -15.40 3.79 -19.13
C GLU A 343 -14.72 2.44 -19.43
N GLN A 344 -14.11 2.29 -20.61
CA GLN A 344 -13.41 1.06 -20.95
C GLN A 344 -12.18 0.79 -20.08
N LEU A 345 -11.43 1.84 -19.72
CA LEU A 345 -10.35 1.73 -18.74
C LEU A 345 -10.86 1.22 -17.38
N GLN A 346 -12.04 1.66 -16.93
CA GLN A 346 -12.62 1.21 -15.65
C GLN A 346 -13.05 -0.25 -15.63
N LEU A 347 -13.37 -0.85 -16.79
CA LEU A 347 -13.83 -2.24 -16.87
C LEU A 347 -12.69 -3.27 -16.84
N TYR A 348 -11.46 -2.85 -17.00
CA TYR A 348 -10.31 -3.75 -17.09
C TYR A 348 -9.70 -4.09 -15.74
N THR A 349 -9.22 -5.32 -15.58
CA THR A 349 -8.75 -5.85 -14.28
C THR A 349 -7.32 -5.47 -13.93
N TYR A 350 -6.53 -5.01 -14.91
CA TYR A 350 -5.12 -4.62 -14.76
C TYR A 350 -4.24 -5.65 -14.03
N PRO A 351 -3.96 -6.84 -14.61
CA PRO A 351 -3.04 -7.81 -14.02
C PRO A 351 -1.63 -7.27 -13.72
N GLY A 352 -1.16 -6.26 -14.45
CA GLY A 352 0.09 -5.53 -14.18
C GLY A 352 -0.10 -4.25 -13.35
N ASN A 353 -1.29 -4.04 -12.77
CA ASN A 353 -1.65 -2.94 -11.88
C ASN A 353 -1.29 -1.56 -12.48
N ILE A 354 -0.73 -0.66 -11.67
CA ILE A 354 -0.43 0.73 -12.05
C ILE A 354 0.67 0.77 -13.14
N ARG A 355 1.58 -0.22 -13.16
CA ARG A 355 2.62 -0.32 -14.20
C ARG A 355 1.99 -0.55 -15.58
N GLU A 356 1.02 -1.46 -15.67
CA GLU A 356 0.29 -1.70 -16.91
C GLU A 356 -0.56 -0.49 -17.31
N LEU A 357 -1.30 0.11 -16.37
CA LEU A 357 -2.07 1.34 -16.61
C LEU A 357 -1.18 2.46 -17.18
N ARG A 358 0.00 2.69 -16.59
CA ARG A 358 0.95 3.69 -17.08
C ARG A 358 1.36 3.41 -18.52
N ASN A 359 1.72 2.16 -18.85
CA ASN A 359 2.14 1.78 -20.20
C ASN A 359 1.02 1.98 -21.23
N ILE A 360 -0.22 1.66 -20.84
CA ILE A 360 -1.42 1.88 -21.66
C ILE A 360 -1.57 3.37 -21.97
N LEU A 361 -1.52 4.23 -20.96
CA LEU A 361 -1.68 5.68 -21.12
C LEU A 361 -0.54 6.32 -21.91
N GLU A 362 0.70 5.89 -21.66
CA GLU A 362 1.88 6.35 -22.38
C GLU A 362 1.78 6.03 -23.88
N ARG A 363 1.33 4.82 -24.22
CA ARG A 363 1.08 4.44 -25.61
C ARG A 363 -0.09 5.20 -26.22
N ALA A 364 -1.20 5.32 -25.52
CA ALA A 364 -2.41 5.98 -26.04
C ALA A 364 -2.15 7.47 -26.34
N ARG A 365 -1.36 8.13 -25.50
CA ARG A 365 -0.93 9.52 -25.72
C ARG A 365 -0.20 9.74 -27.05
N LEU A 366 0.55 8.75 -27.53
CA LEU A 366 1.28 8.87 -28.81
C LEU A 366 0.35 8.94 -30.02
N PHE A 367 -0.91 8.52 -29.88
CA PHE A 367 -1.92 8.60 -30.94
C PHE A 367 -2.86 9.80 -30.79
N SER A 368 -2.78 10.54 -29.69
CA SER A 368 -3.66 11.69 -29.39
C SER A 368 -3.01 13.03 -29.76
N ASP A 369 -2.89 13.31 -31.06
CA ASP A 369 -2.24 14.55 -31.57
C ASP A 369 -2.95 15.83 -31.12
N ASP A 370 -4.27 15.76 -30.88
CA ASP A 370 -5.09 16.88 -30.40
C ASP A 370 -5.18 16.95 -28.87
N GLY A 371 -4.43 16.11 -28.15
CA GLY A 371 -4.43 16.04 -26.69
C GLY A 371 -5.66 15.36 -26.09
N VAL A 372 -6.45 14.60 -26.88
CA VAL A 372 -7.58 13.80 -26.38
C VAL A 372 -7.38 12.31 -26.69
N ILE A 373 -7.21 11.51 -25.64
CA ILE A 373 -7.13 10.04 -25.72
C ILE A 373 -8.54 9.48 -25.87
N ARG A 374 -8.79 8.83 -27.01
CA ARG A 374 -10.06 8.20 -27.38
C ARG A 374 -9.97 6.68 -27.31
N LEU A 375 -11.12 6.01 -27.41
CA LEU A 375 -11.19 4.56 -27.34
C LEU A 375 -10.31 3.86 -28.38
N GLN A 376 -10.21 4.42 -29.59
CA GLN A 376 -9.38 3.88 -30.68
C GLN A 376 -7.87 3.90 -30.39
N ASP A 377 -7.43 4.79 -29.48
CA ASP A 377 -6.02 4.97 -29.10
C ASP A 377 -5.58 3.95 -28.04
N LEU A 378 -6.54 3.29 -27.38
CA LEU A 378 -6.27 2.25 -26.39
C LEU A 378 -5.83 0.94 -27.07
N PRO A 379 -5.11 0.05 -26.36
CA PRO A 379 -4.81 -1.30 -26.83
C PRO A 379 -6.07 -2.10 -27.21
N ALA A 380 -5.92 -3.06 -28.12
CA ALA A 380 -7.05 -3.83 -28.64
C ALA A 380 -7.79 -4.64 -27.56
N GLU A 381 -7.05 -5.07 -26.53
CA GLU A 381 -7.58 -5.77 -25.36
C GLU A 381 -8.57 -4.93 -24.56
N LEU A 382 -8.43 -3.60 -24.58
CA LEU A 382 -9.32 -2.64 -23.92
C LEU A 382 -10.47 -2.16 -24.81
N ARG A 383 -10.40 -2.42 -26.12
CA ARG A 383 -11.42 -2.00 -27.09
C ARG A 383 -12.58 -2.99 -27.23
N SER A 384 -12.40 -4.21 -26.74
CA SER A 384 -13.40 -5.27 -26.86
C SER A 384 -14.01 -5.59 -25.50
N PRO A 385 -15.34 -5.64 -25.35
CA PRO A 385 -15.98 -6.14 -24.15
C PRO A 385 -15.83 -7.67 -24.10
N GLN A 386 -14.63 -8.14 -23.75
CA GLN A 386 -14.40 -9.54 -23.42
C GLN A 386 -14.51 -9.67 -21.90
N PRO A 387 -15.48 -10.43 -21.36
CA PRO A 387 -15.47 -10.78 -19.94
C PRO A 387 -14.24 -11.66 -19.67
N HIS A 388 -13.17 -11.04 -19.21
CA HIS A 388 -11.96 -11.74 -18.79
C HIS A 388 -12.23 -12.48 -17.48
N ALA A 389 -12.72 -13.72 -17.61
CA ALA A 389 -12.50 -14.74 -16.60
C ALA A 389 -10.98 -15.04 -16.48
N PRO A 390 -10.47 -15.44 -15.31
CA PRO A 390 -9.03 -15.62 -15.09
C PRO A 390 -8.41 -16.58 -16.12
N VAL A 391 -7.40 -16.09 -16.83
CA VAL A 391 -6.84 -16.70 -18.06
C VAL A 391 -5.98 -17.96 -17.78
N THR A 392 -5.83 -18.41 -16.54
CA THR A 392 -4.92 -19.53 -16.22
C THR A 392 -5.59 -20.89 -15.93
N ARG A 393 -6.91 -20.97 -15.71
CA ARG A 393 -7.61 -22.26 -15.49
C ARG A 393 -8.54 -22.70 -16.62
N ARG A 394 -9.10 -21.77 -17.39
CA ARG A 394 -10.21 -22.05 -18.31
C ARG A 394 -9.81 -22.62 -19.66
N ARG A 395 -8.57 -22.38 -20.13
CA ARG A 395 -8.04 -23.01 -21.35
C ARG A 395 -7.76 -24.50 -21.16
N ALA A 396 -7.26 -24.90 -19.99
CA ALA A 396 -7.05 -26.31 -19.68
C ALA A 396 -8.39 -27.05 -19.50
N SER A 397 -9.39 -26.44 -18.85
CA SER A 397 -10.69 -27.10 -18.63
C SER A 397 -11.50 -27.25 -19.91
N LYS A 398 -11.53 -26.24 -20.79
CA LYS A 398 -12.25 -26.34 -22.08
C LYS A 398 -11.64 -27.38 -23.02
N ASP A 399 -10.30 -27.45 -23.12
CA ASP A 399 -9.61 -28.47 -23.92
C ASP A 399 -9.89 -29.90 -23.41
N LEU A 400 -10.08 -30.05 -22.09
CA LEU A 400 -10.34 -31.33 -21.43
C LEU A 400 -11.80 -31.76 -21.54
N GLU A 401 -12.76 -30.83 -21.39
CA GLU A 401 -14.19 -31.08 -21.62
C GLU A 401 -14.50 -31.42 -23.08
N GLN A 402 -13.85 -30.72 -24.03
CA GLN A 402 -13.96 -31.04 -25.46
C GLN A 402 -13.38 -32.41 -25.80
N LEU A 403 -12.31 -32.83 -25.12
CA LEU A 403 -11.72 -34.15 -25.30
C LEU A 403 -12.62 -35.27 -24.74
N ALA A 404 -13.23 -35.03 -23.58
CA ALA A 404 -14.20 -35.95 -22.97
C ALA A 404 -15.42 -36.13 -23.88
N HIS A 405 -15.99 -35.04 -24.39
CA HIS A 405 -17.10 -35.10 -25.33
C HIS A 405 -16.72 -35.77 -26.67
N ALA A 406 -15.52 -35.51 -27.17
CA ALA A 406 -15.02 -36.17 -28.38
C ALA A 406 -14.85 -37.69 -28.18
N LEU A 407 -14.54 -38.17 -26.97
CA LEU A 407 -14.53 -39.61 -26.67
C LEU A 407 -15.92 -40.24 -26.61
N GLU A 408 -16.92 -39.48 -26.15
CA GLU A 408 -18.30 -39.99 -26.06
C GLU A 408 -18.98 -40.08 -27.43
N VAL A 409 -18.66 -39.17 -28.35
CA VAL A 409 -19.35 -39.05 -29.64
C VAL A 409 -18.57 -39.74 -30.78
N PHE A 410 -17.28 -39.98 -30.62
CA PHE A 410 -16.44 -40.56 -31.68
C PHE A 410 -16.46 -42.09 -31.64
N ASP A 411 -17.07 -42.69 -32.65
CA ASP A 411 -17.13 -44.14 -32.82
C ASP A 411 -15.94 -44.61 -33.67
N GLY A 412 -14.83 -44.95 -33.00
CA GLY A 412 -13.58 -45.33 -33.65
C GLY A 412 -12.43 -45.59 -32.67
N SER A 413 -11.28 -46.03 -33.18
CA SER A 413 -10.11 -46.29 -32.35
C SER A 413 -9.45 -45.00 -31.83
N ARG A 414 -8.74 -45.07 -30.70
CA ARG A 414 -8.00 -43.93 -30.12
C ARG A 414 -6.96 -43.33 -31.10
N SER A 415 -6.43 -44.13 -32.03
CA SER A 415 -5.52 -43.66 -33.09
C SER A 415 -6.24 -42.77 -34.11
N GLU A 416 -7.46 -43.15 -34.49
CA GLU A 416 -8.29 -42.38 -35.43
C GLU A 416 -8.78 -41.08 -34.79
N LEU A 417 -9.14 -41.10 -33.50
CA LEU A 417 -9.48 -39.91 -32.74
C LEU A 417 -8.32 -38.91 -32.66
N ALA A 418 -7.09 -39.40 -32.42
CA ALA A 418 -5.90 -38.55 -32.41
C ALA A 418 -5.71 -37.83 -33.75
N LYS A 419 -5.87 -38.55 -34.87
CA LYS A 419 -5.81 -37.97 -36.22
C LYS A 419 -6.93 -36.96 -36.46
N ALA A 420 -8.16 -37.28 -36.09
CA ALA A 420 -9.32 -36.39 -36.24
C ALA A 420 -9.16 -35.06 -35.47
N LEU A 421 -8.48 -35.11 -34.32
CA LEU A 421 -8.20 -33.95 -33.48
C LEU A 421 -6.88 -33.23 -33.84
N GLY A 422 -6.14 -33.69 -34.86
CA GLY A 422 -4.84 -33.11 -35.24
C GLY A 422 -3.75 -33.29 -34.18
N LEU A 423 -3.86 -34.31 -33.33
CA LEU A 423 -2.94 -34.63 -32.25
C LEU A 423 -2.09 -35.86 -32.58
N SER A 424 -0.88 -35.94 -32.02
CA SER A 424 -0.16 -37.21 -31.96
C SER A 424 -0.79 -38.12 -30.91
N GLU A 425 -0.76 -39.44 -31.13
CA GLU A 425 -1.30 -40.43 -30.18
C GLU A 425 -0.72 -40.26 -28.78
N ARG A 426 0.59 -39.98 -28.68
CA ARG A 426 1.28 -39.70 -27.41
C ARG A 426 0.69 -38.50 -26.68
N THR A 427 0.26 -37.47 -27.41
CA THR A 427 -0.37 -36.27 -26.85
C THR A 427 -1.78 -36.56 -26.38
N LEU A 428 -2.54 -37.36 -27.14
CA LEU A 428 -3.87 -37.81 -26.76
C LEU A 428 -3.81 -38.62 -25.45
N TYR A 429 -2.95 -39.64 -25.37
CA TYR A 429 -2.77 -40.45 -24.15
C TYR A 429 -2.39 -39.62 -22.93
N ARG A 430 -1.51 -38.62 -23.09
CA ARG A 430 -1.14 -37.72 -21.99
C ARG A 430 -2.33 -36.88 -21.49
N ARG A 431 -3.20 -36.43 -22.41
CA ARG A 431 -4.41 -35.65 -22.07
C ARG A 431 -5.50 -36.53 -21.45
N LEU A 432 -5.69 -37.77 -21.92
CA LEU A 432 -6.59 -38.76 -21.31
C LEU A 432 -6.19 -39.11 -19.88
N LYS A 433 -4.89 -39.34 -19.64
CA LYS A 433 -4.37 -39.61 -18.30
C LYS A 433 -4.62 -38.46 -17.32
N ALA A 434 -4.63 -37.21 -17.81
CA ALA A 434 -4.96 -36.03 -17.01
C ALA A 434 -6.47 -35.94 -16.67
N LEU A 435 -7.33 -36.64 -17.42
CA LEU A 435 -8.77 -36.81 -17.16
C LEU A 435 -9.09 -38.03 -16.27
N GLY A 436 -8.11 -38.89 -15.98
CA GLY A 436 -8.34 -40.16 -15.29
C GLY A 436 -9.00 -41.25 -16.15
N LEU A 437 -8.89 -41.15 -17.49
CA LEU A 437 -9.47 -42.06 -18.49
C LEU A 437 -8.41 -42.86 -19.28
#